data_AF-A0A376EMP5-F1
#
_entry.id   AF-A0A376EMP5-F1
#
_cell.length_a   1.000
_cell.length_b   1.000
_cell.length_c   1.000
_cell.angle_alpha   90.00
_cell.angle_beta   90.00
_cell.angle_gamma   90.00
#
_symmetry.space_group_name_H-M   'P 1'
#
loop_
_entity.id
_entity.type
_entity.pdbx_description
1 polymer ?
#
loop_
_entity_poly.entity_id
_entity_poly.type
_entity_poly.pdbx_seq_one_letter_code
_entity_poly.pdbx_strand_id
1 'polypeptide(L)'
;MYVLDAETGIGYKQGASAKGLHPYLEDLKLPASKKKQNRSIHMNSLVSILNEKLQDALLYHLEKIELSDKDFDTFEENWDDLPDTQSFLTEIISEGHQEKLFINSSTANSGANLLGRFHSEKSEIRNLAKAIACKEKELNPGYITAEIIHLPEARIGNIIRRPTLREYEIPYLAQSVLPLENQIPVDDLYISLKNDRIVLRSKRLNKEVKPYLTNAIITLRTHFLSIIFYLICIRRISEPDFILIGADWNIFTVFCQEWNMEISFFQKQDGK
;
A
#
# COMPACT_ATOMS: atom_id res chain seq x y z
N MET A 1 -11.77 18.34 5.83
CA MET A 1 -10.68 19.22 5.34
C MET A 1 -9.91 19.96 6.42
N TYR A 2 -10.57 20.45 7.48
CA TYR A 2 -9.96 21.25 8.56
C TYR A 2 -8.65 20.69 9.15
N VAL A 3 -8.56 19.37 9.38
CA VAL A 3 -7.35 18.74 9.97
C VAL A 3 -6.10 18.92 9.09
N LEU A 4 -6.25 18.91 7.76
CA LEU A 4 -5.13 19.02 6.82
C LEU A 4 -4.72 20.47 6.54
N ASP A 5 -5.51 21.43 7.02
CA ASP A 5 -5.22 22.83 6.85
C ASP A 5 -3.96 23.21 7.64
N ALA A 6 -3.05 23.95 7.01
CA ALA A 6 -1.78 24.33 7.62
C ALA A 6 -1.92 25.51 8.59
N GLU A 7 -2.99 26.31 8.48
CA GLU A 7 -3.20 27.51 9.29
C GLU A 7 -4.07 27.22 10.52
N THR A 8 -5.09 26.39 10.35
CA THR A 8 -6.14 26.10 11.34
C THR A 8 -6.13 24.65 11.83
N GLY A 9 -5.42 23.77 11.14
CA GLY A 9 -5.30 22.34 11.43
C GLY A 9 -3.91 21.90 11.88
N ILE A 10 -3.61 20.61 11.70
CA ILE A 10 -2.29 20.02 12.02
C ILE A 10 -1.36 19.97 10.81
N GLY A 11 -1.85 20.33 9.61
CA GLY A 11 -1.14 20.21 8.35
C GLY A 11 -0.83 18.76 7.93
N TYR A 12 -0.19 18.61 6.77
CA TYR A 12 0.22 17.31 6.23
C TYR A 12 1.74 17.23 6.06
N LYS A 13 2.39 16.17 6.57
CA LYS A 13 3.86 15.95 6.55
C LYS A 13 4.66 17.20 6.98
N GLN A 14 4.60 17.54 8.26
CA GLN A 14 5.44 18.59 8.85
C GLN A 14 6.93 18.28 8.58
N GLY A 15 7.59 19.07 7.71
CA GLY A 15 8.99 18.90 7.33
C GLY A 15 9.25 18.61 5.83
N ALA A 16 8.23 18.30 5.04
CA ALA A 16 8.33 18.45 3.58
C ALA A 16 8.17 19.94 3.26
N SER A 17 9.02 20.51 2.39
CA SER A 17 8.93 21.92 1.95
C SER A 17 7.47 22.27 1.66
N ALA A 18 6.86 23.05 2.55
CA ALA A 18 5.45 23.40 2.48
C ALA A 18 5.25 24.33 1.27
N LYS A 19 4.95 23.74 0.10
CA LYS A 19 4.38 24.50 -1.02
C LYS A 19 3.00 24.97 -0.56
N GLY A 20 2.87 26.27 -0.30
CA GLY A 20 1.66 26.89 0.23
C GLY A 20 1.87 27.83 1.42
N LEU A 21 3.10 28.02 1.91
CA LEU A 21 3.38 29.12 2.83
C LEU A 21 3.23 30.46 2.08
N HIS A 22 2.69 31.47 2.77
CA HIS A 22 2.57 32.83 2.24
C HIS A 22 3.96 33.32 1.74
N PRO A 23 4.06 34.06 0.62
CA PRO A 23 5.34 34.54 0.07
C PRO A 23 6.29 35.23 1.07
N TYR A 24 5.77 35.80 2.16
CA TYR A 24 6.56 36.45 3.21
C TYR A 24 7.27 35.47 4.16
N LEU A 25 6.89 34.19 4.13
CA LEU A 25 7.41 33.13 4.98
C LEU A 25 8.34 32.16 4.24
N GLU A 26 8.53 32.34 2.92
CA GLU A 26 9.45 31.53 2.11
C GLU A 26 10.90 31.65 2.60
N ASP A 27 11.29 32.84 3.08
CA ASP A 27 12.64 33.11 3.60
C ASP A 27 12.83 32.70 5.07
N LEU A 28 11.75 32.31 5.76
CA LEU A 28 11.83 31.90 7.15
C LEU A 28 12.42 30.49 7.23
N LYS A 29 13.74 30.42 7.43
CA LYS A 29 14.45 29.17 7.75
C LYS A 29 14.03 28.70 9.15
N LEU A 30 12.89 28.02 9.24
CA LEU A 30 12.50 27.30 10.43
C LEU A 30 13.62 26.30 10.77
N PRO A 31 14.03 26.18 12.04
CA PRO A 31 14.96 25.14 12.45
C PRO A 31 14.27 23.79 12.26
N ALA A 32 14.43 23.21 11.07
CA ALA A 32 14.13 21.82 10.83
C ALA A 32 14.98 21.06 11.85
N SER A 33 14.32 20.43 12.81
CA SER A 33 14.98 19.57 13.77
C SER A 33 15.72 18.51 12.96
N LYS A 34 17.02 18.71 12.75
CA LYS A 34 17.96 17.65 12.38
C LYS A 34 18.13 16.76 13.61
N LYS A 35 17.05 16.24 14.17
CA LYS A 35 17.15 14.96 14.86
C LYS A 35 17.72 14.05 13.79
N LYS A 36 18.97 13.60 13.98
CA LYS A 36 19.48 12.42 13.29
C LYS A 36 18.34 11.43 13.42
N GLN A 37 17.64 11.14 12.32
CA GLN A 37 16.71 10.04 12.30
C GLN A 37 17.61 8.84 12.52
N ASN A 38 17.72 8.40 13.78
CA ASN A 38 18.30 7.12 14.09
C ASN A 38 17.42 6.16 13.31
N ARG A 39 17.93 5.68 12.18
CA ARG A 39 17.31 4.59 11.42
C ARG A 39 17.43 3.39 12.34
N SER A 40 16.43 3.19 13.20
CA SER A 40 16.32 1.98 13.99
C SER A 40 15.83 0.89 13.05
N ILE A 41 16.72 -0.03 12.70
CA ILE A 41 16.30 -1.31 12.13
C ILE A 41 15.60 -2.05 13.27
N HIS A 42 14.30 -2.26 13.14
CA HIS A 42 13.58 -3.09 14.08
C HIS A 42 13.95 -4.55 13.78
N MET A 43 14.78 -5.14 14.64
CA MET A 43 15.15 -6.56 14.49
C MET A 43 13.94 -7.42 14.88
N ASN A 44 13.17 -7.82 13.88
CA ASN A 44 12.19 -8.90 14.02
C ASN A 44 12.84 -10.26 13.66
N SER A 45 12.12 -11.36 13.90
CA SER A 45 12.58 -12.73 13.61
C SER A 45 12.97 -12.89 12.14
N LEU A 46 12.16 -12.36 11.21
CA LEU A 46 12.43 -12.40 9.77
C LEU A 46 13.74 -11.69 9.38
N VAL A 47 13.95 -10.46 9.84
CA VAL A 47 15.17 -9.68 9.60
C VAL A 47 16.39 -10.40 10.17
N SER A 48 16.23 -11.07 11.32
CA SER A 48 17.32 -11.83 11.95
C SER A 48 17.72 -13.04 11.09
N ILE A 49 16.76 -13.82 10.62
CA ILE A 49 16.97 -14.97 9.72
C ILE A 49 17.65 -14.51 8.42
N LEU A 50 17.12 -13.46 7.79
CA LEU A 50 17.67 -12.93 6.53
C LEU A 50 19.09 -12.39 6.73
N ASN A 51 19.37 -11.75 7.86
CA ASN A 51 20.70 -11.24 8.17
C ASN A 51 21.72 -12.36 8.44
N GLU A 52 21.34 -13.44 9.12
CA GLU A 52 22.20 -14.62 9.30
C GLU A 52 22.56 -15.26 7.95
N LYS A 53 21.55 -15.51 7.11
CA LYS A 53 21.74 -16.05 5.75
C LYS A 53 22.60 -15.16 4.87
N LEU A 54 22.44 -13.84 4.97
CA LEU A 54 23.25 -12.88 4.25
C LEU A 54 24.72 -12.93 4.71
N GLN A 55 24.97 -13.03 6.02
CA GLN A 55 26.32 -13.14 6.55
C GLN A 55 27.01 -14.44 6.10
N ASP A 56 26.29 -15.57 6.13
CA ASP A 56 26.79 -16.83 5.61
C ASP A 56 27.13 -16.74 4.12
N ALA A 57 26.23 -16.18 3.32
CA ALA A 57 26.47 -16.01 1.88
C ALA A 57 27.71 -15.15 1.60
N LEU A 58 27.90 -14.07 2.36
CA LEU A 58 29.08 -13.22 2.24
C LEU A 58 30.36 -13.92 2.69
N LEU A 59 30.31 -14.70 3.78
CA LEU A 59 31.46 -15.42 4.33
C LEU A 59 31.92 -16.55 3.40
N TYR A 60 30.96 -17.27 2.80
CA TYR A 60 31.22 -18.42 1.93
C TYR A 60 31.21 -18.06 0.44
N HIS A 61 31.10 -16.78 0.08
CA HIS A 61 31.04 -16.29 -1.30
C HIS A 61 29.96 -16.98 -2.15
N LEU A 62 28.78 -17.16 -1.58
CA LEU A 62 27.64 -17.75 -2.28
C LEU A 62 26.99 -16.71 -3.18
N GLU A 63 26.67 -17.10 -4.41
CA GLU A 63 25.90 -16.27 -5.36
C GLU A 63 24.39 -16.33 -5.07
N LYS A 64 23.97 -17.25 -4.18
CA LYS A 64 22.58 -17.57 -3.93
C LYS A 64 22.32 -17.82 -2.45
N ILE A 65 21.26 -17.19 -1.93
CA ILE A 65 20.70 -17.44 -0.60
C ILE A 65 19.48 -18.37 -0.77
N GLU A 66 19.53 -19.53 -0.12
CA GLU A 66 18.42 -20.47 -0.11
C GLU A 66 17.68 -20.43 1.22
N LEU A 67 16.38 -20.15 1.13
CA LEU A 67 15.43 -20.15 2.24
C LEU A 67 14.54 -21.38 2.14
N SER A 68 14.34 -22.05 3.27
CA SER A 68 13.53 -23.26 3.43
C SER A 68 12.63 -23.13 4.65
N ASP A 69 11.60 -23.97 4.74
CA ASP A 69 10.65 -23.95 5.87
C ASP A 69 11.34 -24.05 7.23
N LYS A 70 12.45 -24.79 7.31
CA LYS A 70 13.26 -24.95 8.53
C LYS A 70 13.85 -23.64 9.06
N ASP A 71 14.11 -22.69 8.18
CA ASP A 71 14.64 -21.38 8.57
C ASP A 71 13.60 -20.56 9.34
N PHE A 72 12.32 -20.96 9.25
CA PHE A 72 11.18 -20.31 9.89
C PHE A 72 10.58 -21.14 11.02
N ASP A 73 11.26 -22.19 11.52
CA ASP A 73 10.75 -23.06 12.61
C ASP A 73 10.41 -22.28 13.90
N THR A 74 11.05 -21.14 14.12
CA THR A 74 10.82 -20.24 15.28
C THR A 74 10.01 -19.00 14.93
N PHE A 75 9.53 -18.89 13.69
CA PHE A 75 8.75 -17.75 13.24
C PHE A 75 7.29 -17.93 13.68
N GLU A 76 6.81 -17.03 14.54
CA GLU A 76 5.40 -16.99 14.90
C GLU A 76 4.61 -16.26 13.80
N GLU A 77 3.76 -17.01 13.10
CA GLU A 77 2.86 -16.46 12.09
C GLU A 77 1.78 -15.60 12.75
N ASN A 78 1.64 -14.38 12.26
CA ASN A 78 0.51 -13.53 12.57
C ASN A 78 -0.42 -13.50 11.34
N TRP A 79 -1.66 -13.94 11.52
CA TRP A 79 -2.67 -13.92 10.45
C TRP A 79 -3.57 -12.68 10.54
N ASP A 80 -3.52 -11.96 11.68
CA ASP A 80 -4.33 -10.79 11.95
C ASP A 80 -3.71 -9.49 11.39
N ASP A 81 -2.46 -9.55 10.93
CA ASP A 81 -1.78 -8.44 10.27
C ASP A 81 -1.72 -8.57 8.75
N LEU A 82 -2.44 -9.49 8.13
CA LEU A 82 -2.44 -9.60 6.67
C LEU A 82 -3.44 -8.64 6.02
N PRO A 83 -3.10 -8.07 4.84
CA PRO A 83 -4.06 -7.26 4.10
C PRO A 83 -5.22 -8.13 3.60
N ASP A 84 -6.42 -7.54 3.54
CA ASP A 84 -7.64 -8.20 3.05
C ASP A 84 -7.42 -8.94 1.72
N THR A 85 -6.70 -8.30 0.79
CA THR A 85 -6.22 -8.90 -0.45
C THR A 85 -4.92 -8.26 -0.93
N GLN A 86 -4.09 -9.02 -1.64
CA GLN A 86 -2.80 -8.59 -2.16
C GLN A 86 -2.62 -9.00 -3.62
N SER A 87 -1.90 -8.19 -4.39
CA SER A 87 -1.53 -8.50 -5.78
C SER A 87 -0.02 -8.64 -5.92
N PHE A 88 0.45 -9.62 -6.70
CA PHE A 88 1.86 -9.79 -7.06
C PHE A 88 2.04 -9.61 -8.57
N LEU A 89 3.13 -8.96 -8.97
CA LEU A 89 3.63 -8.98 -10.34
C LEU A 89 4.75 -10.00 -10.39
N THR A 90 4.60 -11.03 -11.22
CA THR A 90 5.54 -12.14 -11.31
C THR A 90 5.93 -12.44 -12.75
N GLU A 91 7.09 -13.07 -12.91
CA GLU A 91 7.57 -13.63 -14.17
C GLU A 91 7.76 -15.14 -13.99
N ILE A 92 7.50 -15.90 -15.06
CA ILE A 92 7.77 -17.34 -15.10
C ILE A 92 9.00 -17.52 -15.98
N ILE A 93 10.07 -18.07 -15.41
CA ILE A 93 11.34 -18.30 -16.08
C ILE A 93 11.54 -19.80 -16.23
N SER A 94 11.68 -20.27 -17.46
CA SER A 94 12.01 -21.65 -17.76
C SER A 94 13.52 -21.81 -17.87
N GLU A 95 14.11 -22.58 -16.96
CA GLU A 95 15.54 -22.90 -16.97
C GLU A 95 15.70 -24.43 -17.03
N GLY A 96 16.11 -24.94 -18.21
CA GLY A 96 16.18 -26.38 -18.46
C GLY A 96 14.80 -27.05 -18.40
N HIS A 97 14.62 -27.98 -17.46
CA HIS A 97 13.36 -28.70 -17.21
C HIS A 97 12.58 -28.17 -16.00
N GLN A 98 12.97 -27.02 -15.46
CA GLN A 98 12.33 -26.42 -14.28
C GLN A 98 11.71 -25.06 -14.63
N GLU A 99 10.52 -24.81 -14.11
CA GLU A 99 9.89 -23.50 -14.12
C GLU A 99 10.11 -22.81 -12.77
N LYS A 100 10.61 -21.57 -12.82
CA LYS A 100 10.83 -20.71 -11.65
C LYS A 100 9.84 -19.55 -11.69
N LEU A 101 9.33 -19.17 -10.52
CA LEU A 101 8.49 -17.97 -10.38
C LEU A 101 9.34 -16.85 -9.76
N PHE A 102 9.56 -15.79 -10.53
CA PHE A 102 10.25 -14.60 -10.05
C PHE A 102 9.22 -13.54 -9.62
N ILE A 103 9.33 -13.06 -8.38
CA ILE A 103 8.39 -12.06 -7.84
C ILE A 103 9.02 -10.66 -7.96
N ASN A 104 8.50 -9.86 -8.88
CA ASN A 104 8.99 -8.49 -9.13
C ASN A 104 8.55 -7.51 -8.03
N SER A 105 7.26 -7.50 -7.72
CA SER A 105 6.69 -6.55 -6.77
C SER A 105 5.33 -7.00 -6.26
N SER A 106 4.90 -6.41 -5.14
CA SER A 106 3.57 -6.62 -4.58
C SER A 106 2.86 -5.29 -4.28
N THR A 107 1.53 -5.31 -4.21
CA THR A 107 0.72 -4.18 -3.72
C THR A 107 -0.32 -4.68 -2.72
N ALA A 108 -0.41 -4.02 -1.55
CA ALA A 108 -1.20 -4.50 -0.41
C ALA A 108 -2.50 -3.70 -0.14
N ASN A 109 -2.83 -2.71 -0.96
CA ASN A 109 -4.05 -1.90 -0.73
C ASN A 109 -5.32 -2.58 -1.27
N SER A 110 -5.19 -3.36 -2.35
CA SER A 110 -6.23 -4.20 -2.94
C SER A 110 -5.60 -5.10 -3.99
N GLY A 111 -6.04 -6.35 -4.07
CA GLY A 111 -5.65 -7.30 -5.11
C GLY A 111 -6.06 -6.86 -6.51
N ALA A 112 -7.03 -5.96 -6.62
CA ALA A 112 -7.51 -5.43 -7.91
C ALA A 112 -6.65 -4.28 -8.46
N ASN A 113 -5.64 -3.81 -7.73
CA ASN A 113 -4.85 -2.63 -8.12
C ASN A 113 -4.18 -2.78 -9.49
N LEU A 114 -3.53 -3.91 -9.75
CA LEU A 114 -2.88 -4.20 -11.03
C LEU A 114 -3.90 -4.40 -12.16
N LEU A 115 -5.09 -4.90 -11.84
CA LEU A 115 -6.20 -5.08 -12.79
C LEU A 115 -6.83 -3.75 -13.21
N GLY A 116 -6.72 -2.73 -12.34
CA GLY A 116 -7.23 -1.36 -12.50
C GLY A 116 -7.16 -0.80 -13.92
N ARG A 117 -6.03 -0.99 -14.61
CA ARG A 117 -5.76 -0.41 -15.93
C ARG A 117 -6.29 -1.20 -17.12
N PHE A 118 -6.71 -2.45 -16.94
CA PHE A 118 -7.15 -3.34 -18.01
C PHE A 118 -8.67 -3.55 -18.05
N HIS A 119 -9.40 -2.84 -17.18
CA HIS A 119 -10.85 -3.00 -17.01
C HIS A 119 -11.71 -2.65 -18.22
N SER A 120 -11.24 -1.73 -19.07
CA SER A 120 -12.02 -1.21 -20.19
C SER A 120 -12.14 -2.19 -21.35
N GLU A 121 -11.25 -3.18 -21.44
CA GLU A 121 -11.06 -3.97 -22.66
C GLU A 121 -11.57 -5.41 -22.56
N LYS A 122 -11.66 -6.00 -21.36
CA LYS A 122 -12.05 -7.42 -21.18
C LYS A 122 -13.06 -7.62 -20.05
N SER A 123 -14.10 -8.43 -20.30
CA SER A 123 -15.15 -8.73 -19.31
C SER A 123 -14.67 -9.58 -18.14
N GLU A 124 -13.73 -10.49 -18.40
CA GLU A 124 -13.18 -11.42 -17.42
C GLU A 124 -12.40 -10.67 -16.33
N ILE A 125 -11.55 -9.71 -16.73
CA ILE A 125 -10.75 -8.88 -15.81
C ILE A 125 -11.66 -8.07 -14.89
N ARG A 126 -12.73 -7.49 -15.46
CA ARG A 126 -13.72 -6.74 -14.68
C ARG A 126 -14.48 -7.62 -13.70
N ASN A 127 -14.83 -8.85 -14.09
CA ASN A 127 -15.49 -9.78 -13.18
C ASN A 127 -14.56 -10.20 -12.04
N LEU A 128 -13.28 -10.44 -12.34
CA LEU A 128 -12.27 -10.75 -11.32
C LEU A 128 -12.09 -9.60 -10.32
N ALA A 129 -11.94 -8.37 -10.80
CA ALA A 129 -11.80 -7.21 -9.92
C ALA A 129 -13.05 -6.96 -9.06
N LYS A 130 -14.25 -7.20 -9.60
CA LYS A 130 -15.49 -7.18 -8.82
C LYS A 130 -15.52 -8.28 -7.77
N ALA A 131 -15.09 -9.49 -8.10
CA ALA A 131 -15.00 -10.59 -7.14
C ALA A 131 -14.05 -10.26 -5.99
N ILE A 132 -12.90 -9.66 -6.28
CA ILE A 132 -11.95 -9.15 -5.28
C ILE A 132 -12.60 -8.09 -4.39
N ALA A 133 -13.25 -7.08 -4.98
CA ALA A 133 -13.91 -6.02 -4.22
C ALA A 133 -15.07 -6.55 -3.34
N CYS A 134 -15.83 -7.53 -3.83
CA CYS A 134 -16.84 -8.23 -3.04
C CYS A 134 -16.20 -8.97 -1.85
N LYS A 135 -15.08 -9.66 -2.08
CA LYS A 135 -14.39 -10.39 -1.00
C LYS A 135 -13.86 -9.45 0.08
N GLU A 136 -13.25 -8.34 -0.31
CA GLU A 136 -12.81 -7.30 0.63
C GLU A 136 -13.97 -6.71 1.43
N LYS A 137 -15.15 -6.57 0.83
CA LYS A 137 -16.36 -6.13 1.55
C LYS A 137 -16.83 -7.19 2.55
N GLU A 138 -16.83 -8.47 2.17
CA GLU A 138 -17.20 -9.59 3.06
C GLU A 138 -16.27 -9.70 4.28
N LEU A 139 -14.97 -9.47 4.09
CA LEU A 139 -13.98 -9.46 5.17
C LEU A 139 -14.16 -8.25 6.11
N ASN A 140 -14.90 -7.22 5.68
CA ASN A 140 -15.05 -5.95 6.40
C ASN A 140 -16.52 -5.55 6.65
N PRO A 141 -17.34 -6.39 7.30
CA PRO A 141 -18.78 -6.13 7.46
C PRO A 141 -19.07 -4.87 8.31
N GLY A 142 -18.17 -4.57 9.26
CA GLY A 142 -18.25 -3.41 10.15
C GLY A 142 -17.94 -2.07 9.49
N TYR A 143 -17.44 -2.06 8.26
CA TYR A 143 -16.98 -0.86 7.57
C TYR A 143 -17.82 -0.55 6.33
N ILE A 144 -17.68 0.67 5.83
CA ILE A 144 -18.09 1.06 4.47
C ILE A 144 -16.85 1.02 3.61
N THR A 145 -16.80 0.11 2.64
CA THR A 145 -15.76 0.12 1.62
C THR A 145 -16.11 1.16 0.56
N ALA A 146 -15.27 2.18 0.40
CA ALA A 146 -15.54 3.29 -0.52
C ALA A 146 -14.37 3.51 -1.48
N GLU A 147 -14.65 3.64 -2.77
CA GLU A 147 -13.64 3.91 -3.79
C GLU A 147 -13.36 5.42 -3.87
N ILE A 148 -12.09 5.81 -3.75
CA ILE A 148 -11.67 7.20 -4.01
C ILE A 148 -11.65 7.41 -5.52
N ILE A 149 -12.49 8.32 -6.00
CA ILE A 149 -12.44 8.76 -7.39
C ILE A 149 -11.78 10.13 -7.48
N HIS A 150 -10.79 10.25 -8.35
CA HIS A 150 -10.08 11.51 -8.57
C HIS A 150 -9.70 11.68 -10.04
N LEU A 151 -9.68 12.94 -10.49
CA LEU A 151 -9.13 13.28 -11.79
C LEU A 151 -7.63 13.56 -11.64
N PRO A 152 -6.74 12.86 -12.36
CA PRO A 152 -5.33 13.21 -12.41
C PRO A 152 -5.10 14.49 -13.23
N GLU A 153 -4.18 15.36 -12.78
CA GLU A 153 -3.93 16.71 -13.34
C GLU A 153 -3.41 16.76 -14.79
N ALA A 154 -3.04 15.65 -15.45
CA ALA A 154 -2.54 15.69 -16.83
C ALA A 154 -2.81 14.39 -17.62
N ARG A 155 -3.15 14.55 -18.91
CA ARG A 155 -3.09 13.63 -20.08
C ARG A 155 -3.08 12.11 -19.86
N ILE A 156 -3.84 11.61 -18.89
CA ILE A 156 -4.05 10.17 -18.71
C ILE A 156 -5.55 9.87 -18.77
N GLY A 157 -6.22 10.37 -19.82
CA GLY A 157 -7.65 10.15 -20.06
C GLY A 157 -8.03 8.67 -20.18
N ASN A 158 -7.12 7.84 -20.70
CA ASN A 158 -7.35 6.40 -20.90
C ASN A 158 -7.25 5.56 -19.60
N ILE A 159 -6.72 6.09 -18.49
CA ILE A 159 -6.62 5.35 -17.20
C ILE A 159 -7.83 5.63 -16.28
N ILE A 160 -8.79 6.45 -16.72
CA ILE A 160 -9.91 6.93 -15.89
C ILE A 160 -11.26 6.28 -16.27
N ARG A 161 -11.33 5.51 -17.38
CA ARG A 161 -12.50 4.65 -17.64
C ARG A 161 -12.48 3.46 -16.68
N ARG A 162 -13.06 3.67 -15.50
CA ARG A 162 -13.11 2.66 -14.43
C ARG A 162 -14.55 2.18 -14.25
N PRO A 163 -14.79 0.87 -14.17
CA PRO A 163 -16.06 0.36 -13.74
C PRO A 163 -16.26 0.68 -12.26
N THR A 164 -17.49 0.93 -11.86
CA THR A 164 -17.87 0.97 -10.45
C THR A 164 -17.60 -0.40 -9.83
N LEU A 165 -16.67 -0.45 -8.87
CA LEU A 165 -16.27 -1.67 -8.15
C LEU A 165 -16.91 -1.78 -6.77
N ARG A 166 -17.22 -0.65 -6.14
CA ARG A 166 -17.72 -0.57 -4.76
C ARG A 166 -19.03 0.20 -4.71
N GLU A 167 -19.81 -0.05 -3.66
CA GLU A 167 -21.12 0.57 -3.46
C GLU A 167 -21.04 2.05 -3.09
N TYR A 168 -19.93 2.49 -2.51
CA TYR A 168 -19.72 3.89 -2.15
C TYR A 168 -18.52 4.47 -2.88
N GLU A 169 -18.61 5.75 -3.24
CA GLU A 169 -17.51 6.50 -3.83
C GLU A 169 -17.23 7.77 -3.01
N ILE A 170 -15.95 8.13 -2.89
CA ILE A 170 -15.48 9.39 -2.31
C ILE A 170 -15.02 10.27 -3.49
N PRO A 171 -15.90 11.12 -4.05
CA PRO A 171 -15.53 12.04 -5.12
C PRO A 171 -14.60 13.14 -4.63
N TYR A 172 -13.45 13.28 -5.30
CA TYR A 172 -12.55 14.40 -5.09
C TYR A 172 -12.03 14.94 -6.43
N LEU A 173 -12.47 16.16 -6.79
CA LEU A 173 -12.19 16.78 -8.10
C LEU A 173 -12.56 15.88 -9.30
N ALA A 174 -13.54 14.99 -9.11
CA ALA A 174 -14.06 14.08 -10.12
C ALA A 174 -15.58 13.92 -9.94
N GLN A 175 -16.26 13.52 -11.01
CA GLN A 175 -17.69 13.25 -11.00
C GLN A 175 -17.95 11.75 -10.86
N SER A 176 -18.71 11.38 -9.83
CA SER A 176 -19.22 10.01 -9.65
C SER A 176 -20.43 9.77 -10.53
N VAL A 177 -20.63 8.51 -10.94
CA VAL A 177 -21.83 8.05 -11.64
C VAL A 177 -22.82 7.35 -10.72
N LEU A 178 -22.50 7.20 -9.44
CA LEU A 178 -23.38 6.59 -8.44
C LEU A 178 -24.49 7.55 -8.00
N PRO A 179 -25.61 7.03 -7.44
CA PRO A 179 -26.60 7.85 -6.76
C PRO A 179 -26.00 8.68 -5.63
N LEU A 180 -26.58 9.86 -5.33
CA LEU A 180 -26.04 10.79 -4.34
C LEU A 180 -25.95 10.17 -2.93
N GLU A 181 -26.85 9.26 -2.59
CA GLU A 181 -26.86 8.51 -1.33
C GLU A 181 -25.63 7.61 -1.15
N ASN A 182 -25.04 7.17 -2.26
CA ASN A 182 -23.84 6.33 -2.35
C ASN A 182 -22.55 7.15 -2.52
N GLN A 183 -22.65 8.47 -2.62
CA GLN A 183 -21.49 9.36 -2.64
C GLN A 183 -21.19 9.86 -1.22
N ILE A 184 -19.92 9.80 -0.83
CA ILE A 184 -19.43 10.30 0.46
C ILE A 184 -18.57 11.54 0.16
N PRO A 185 -19.11 12.76 0.28
CA PRO A 185 -18.33 13.97 0.13
C PRO A 185 -17.18 14.00 1.12
N VAL A 186 -16.07 14.60 0.73
CA VAL A 186 -14.89 14.73 1.61
C VAL A 186 -15.21 15.53 2.89
N ASP A 187 -16.17 16.44 2.85
CA ASP A 187 -16.64 17.19 4.02
C ASP A 187 -17.45 16.36 5.02
N ASP A 188 -17.99 15.22 4.58
CA ASP A 188 -18.70 14.28 5.44
C ASP A 188 -17.73 13.35 6.19
N LEU A 189 -16.45 13.33 5.80
CA LEU A 189 -15.43 12.49 6.41
C LEU A 189 -14.79 13.19 7.62
N TYR A 190 -14.88 12.51 8.76
CA TYR A 190 -14.29 12.91 10.03
C TYR A 190 -13.21 11.93 10.44
N ILE A 191 -12.20 12.45 11.13
CA ILE A 191 -11.09 11.67 11.65
C ILE A 191 -11.07 11.82 13.17
N SER A 192 -10.90 10.70 13.86
CA SER A 192 -10.76 10.65 15.31
C SER A 192 -9.68 9.66 15.71
N LEU A 193 -9.06 9.86 16.87
CA LEU A 193 -8.19 8.86 17.50
C LEU A 193 -9.04 8.05 18.49
N LYS A 194 -9.07 6.72 18.33
CA LYS A 194 -9.78 5.80 19.21
C LYS A 194 -8.91 4.59 19.48
N ASN A 195 -8.61 4.31 20.74
CA ASN A 195 -7.75 3.20 21.17
C ASN A 195 -6.40 3.21 20.41
N ASP A 196 -5.73 4.36 20.36
CA ASP A 196 -4.47 4.58 19.63
C ASP A 196 -4.52 4.32 18.12
N ARG A 197 -5.71 4.09 17.56
CA ARG A 197 -5.96 3.92 16.12
C ARG A 197 -6.61 5.16 15.53
N ILE A 198 -6.14 5.60 14.37
CA ILE A 198 -6.83 6.62 13.59
C ILE A 198 -8.08 6.00 12.98
N VAL A 199 -9.22 6.67 13.09
CA VAL A 199 -10.50 6.19 12.55
C VAL A 199 -11.04 7.22 11.59
N LEU A 200 -11.39 6.78 10.37
CA LEU A 200 -12.09 7.57 9.37
C LEU A 200 -13.58 7.20 9.41
N ARG A 201 -14.47 8.17 9.61
CA ARG A 201 -15.92 7.94 9.76
C ARG A 201 -16.71 8.93 8.90
N SER A 202 -17.76 8.45 8.24
CA SER A 202 -18.78 9.32 7.62
C SER A 202 -19.73 9.83 8.70
N LYS A 203 -19.92 11.15 8.77
CA LYS A 203 -20.85 11.76 9.73
C LYS A 203 -22.30 11.41 9.39
N ARG A 204 -22.68 11.50 8.11
CA ARG A 204 -24.02 11.20 7.60
C ARG A 204 -24.41 9.74 7.83
N LEU A 205 -23.51 8.80 7.52
CA LEU A 205 -23.78 7.36 7.61
C LEU A 205 -23.49 6.79 9.01
N ASN A 206 -22.83 7.57 9.86
CA ASN A 206 -22.41 7.19 11.20
C ASN A 206 -21.65 5.85 11.26
N LYS A 207 -20.82 5.59 10.24
CA LYS A 207 -20.06 4.32 10.10
C LYS A 207 -18.63 4.60 9.66
N GLU A 208 -17.71 3.73 10.09
CA GLU A 208 -16.30 3.80 9.68
C GLU A 208 -16.16 3.52 8.19
N VAL A 209 -15.29 4.28 7.53
CA VAL A 209 -15.08 4.23 6.08
C VAL A 209 -13.67 3.72 5.81
N LYS A 210 -13.57 2.65 5.03
CA LYS A 210 -12.32 2.12 4.48
C LYS A 210 -12.16 2.63 3.05
N PRO A 211 -11.25 3.59 2.80
CA PRO A 211 -11.02 4.12 1.47
C PRO A 211 -10.14 3.18 0.64
N TYR A 212 -10.54 2.94 -0.60
CA TYR A 212 -9.80 2.17 -1.58
C TYR A 212 -9.38 3.06 -2.75
N LEU A 213 -8.23 2.75 -3.33
CA LEU A 213 -7.77 3.35 -4.58
C LEU A 213 -7.32 2.20 -5.48
N THR A 214 -8.27 1.63 -6.23
CA THR A 214 -8.02 0.53 -7.15
C THR A 214 -7.42 1.05 -8.45
N ASN A 215 -6.16 1.47 -8.36
CA ASN A 215 -5.34 1.82 -9.51
C ASN A 215 -3.91 1.28 -9.35
N ALA A 216 -3.27 0.99 -10.48
CA ALA A 216 -1.85 0.63 -10.50
C ALA A 216 -0.95 1.87 -10.35
N ILE A 217 -1.43 2.95 -9.72
CA ILE A 217 -0.62 4.13 -9.50
C ILE A 217 0.03 4.01 -8.13
N ILE A 218 1.35 3.87 -8.14
CA ILE A 218 2.19 3.91 -6.95
C ILE A 218 1.94 5.24 -6.23
N THR A 219 1.36 5.15 -5.04
CA THR A 219 0.97 6.31 -4.21
C THR A 219 2.16 7.06 -3.60
N LEU A 220 3.41 6.74 -3.99
CA LEU A 220 4.62 7.35 -3.43
C LEU A 220 5.06 8.67 -4.09
N ARG A 221 4.41 9.11 -5.17
CA ARG A 221 4.76 10.40 -5.80
C ARG A 221 4.01 11.56 -5.15
N THR A 222 4.78 12.53 -4.68
CA THR A 222 4.47 13.83 -4.05
C THR A 222 3.52 14.77 -4.83
N HIS A 223 2.91 14.31 -5.92
CA HIS A 223 2.01 15.09 -6.78
C HIS A 223 0.53 14.71 -6.60
N PHE A 224 0.21 13.73 -5.74
CA PHE A 224 -1.18 13.51 -5.37
C PHE A 224 -1.64 14.61 -4.43
N LEU A 225 -2.80 15.20 -4.74
CA LEU A 225 -3.48 16.14 -3.85
C LEU A 225 -3.49 15.56 -2.43
N SER A 226 -3.04 16.38 -1.48
CA SER A 226 -2.72 16.00 -0.09
C SER A 226 -3.78 15.12 0.56
N ILE A 227 -5.05 15.28 0.19
CA ILE A 227 -6.17 14.54 0.74
C ILE A 227 -6.27 13.08 0.29
N ILE A 228 -6.03 12.76 -0.98
CA ILE A 228 -6.11 11.37 -1.48
C ILE A 228 -5.02 10.56 -0.81
N PHE A 229 -3.81 11.12 -0.80
CA PHE A 229 -2.67 10.51 -0.16
C PHE A 229 -2.91 10.36 1.35
N TYR A 230 -3.50 11.36 2.00
CA TYR A 230 -3.86 11.28 3.41
C TYR A 230 -4.90 10.20 3.73
N LEU A 231 -5.98 10.08 2.96
CA LEU A 231 -7.00 9.04 3.14
C LEU A 231 -6.39 7.63 3.02
N ILE A 232 -5.47 7.44 2.07
CA ILE A 232 -4.74 6.18 1.88
C ILE A 232 -3.76 5.92 3.04
N CYS A 233 -3.05 6.97 3.49
CA CYS A 233 -2.16 6.88 4.64
C CYS A 233 -2.93 6.52 5.91
N ILE A 234 -4.12 7.08 6.15
CA ILE A 234 -4.93 6.74 7.31
C ILE A 234 -5.24 5.25 7.32
N ARG A 235 -5.72 4.66 6.21
CA ARG A 235 -5.93 3.21 6.14
C ARG A 235 -4.67 2.43 6.52
N ARG A 236 -3.51 2.78 5.94
CA ARG A 236 -2.23 2.11 6.23
C ARG A 236 -1.72 2.27 7.66
N ILE A 237 -2.05 3.37 8.33
CA ILE A 237 -1.64 3.61 9.72
C ILE A 237 -2.60 2.90 10.68
N SER A 238 -3.89 2.84 10.33
CA SER A 238 -4.92 2.17 11.11
C SER A 238 -4.84 0.65 11.04
N GLU A 239 -4.30 0.14 9.92
CA GLU A 239 -4.13 -1.28 9.61
C GLU A 239 -2.71 -1.42 9.05
N PRO A 240 -1.70 -1.58 9.94
CA PRO A 240 -0.33 -1.81 9.52
C PRO A 240 -0.22 -3.23 8.98
N ASP A 241 -0.86 -3.48 7.83
CA ASP A 241 -0.86 -4.79 7.21
C ASP A 241 0.57 -5.16 6.81
N PHE A 242 1.00 -6.34 7.23
CA PHE A 242 2.22 -7.01 6.82
C PHE A 242 2.22 -7.15 5.29
N ILE A 243 3.12 -6.40 4.65
CA ILE A 243 3.38 -6.55 3.23
C ILE A 243 4.49 -7.57 3.10
N LEU A 244 4.17 -8.74 2.51
CA LEU A 244 5.12 -9.84 2.25
C LEU A 244 6.43 -9.39 1.57
N ILE A 245 6.43 -8.27 0.83
CA ILE A 245 7.62 -7.58 0.32
C ILE A 245 7.59 -6.12 0.78
N GLY A 246 7.70 -5.94 2.10
CA GLY A 246 7.65 -4.65 2.78
C GLY A 246 9.01 -3.96 2.88
N ALA A 247 9.11 -2.99 3.78
CA ALA A 247 10.34 -2.23 4.02
C ALA A 247 11.51 -3.11 4.48
N ASP A 248 11.22 -4.19 5.20
CA ASP A 248 12.23 -5.11 5.73
C ASP A 248 12.94 -5.86 4.60
N TRP A 249 12.19 -6.41 3.63
CA TRP A 249 12.75 -7.01 2.43
C TRP A 249 13.52 -6.01 1.56
N ASN A 250 13.06 -4.76 1.46
CA ASN A 250 13.71 -3.74 0.62
C ASN A 250 15.15 -3.44 1.03
N ILE A 251 15.49 -3.55 2.30
CA ILE A 251 16.89 -3.36 2.74
C ILE A 251 17.75 -4.51 2.21
N PHE A 252 17.27 -5.75 2.37
CA PHE A 252 17.99 -6.94 1.90
C PHE A 252 18.07 -7.03 0.38
N THR A 253 17.02 -6.64 -0.36
CA THR A 253 17.07 -6.63 -1.82
C THR A 253 18.07 -5.61 -2.36
N VAL A 254 18.21 -4.43 -1.72
CA VAL A 254 19.25 -3.46 -2.08
C VAL A 254 20.65 -4.04 -1.85
N PHE A 255 20.88 -4.72 -0.72
CA PHE A 255 22.15 -5.40 -0.48
C PHE A 255 22.41 -6.53 -1.48
N CYS A 256 21.41 -7.35 -1.77
CA CYS A 256 21.56 -8.43 -2.76
C CYS A 256 21.85 -7.88 -4.17
N GLN A 257 21.27 -6.73 -4.54
CA GLN A 257 21.57 -6.06 -5.82
C GLN A 257 23.02 -5.54 -5.88
N GLU A 258 23.55 -4.95 -4.81
CA GLU A 258 24.94 -4.47 -4.78
C GLU A 258 25.96 -5.61 -4.94
N TRP A 259 25.62 -6.80 -4.45
CA TRP A 259 26.50 -7.98 -4.45
C TRP A 259 26.10 -9.05 -5.47
N ASN A 260 25.13 -8.74 -6.34
CA ASN A 260 24.61 -9.63 -7.38
C ASN A 260 24.19 -11.02 -6.86
N MET A 261 23.55 -11.07 -5.70
CA MET A 261 23.07 -12.29 -5.05
C MET A 261 21.57 -12.54 -5.33
N GLU A 262 21.20 -13.79 -5.57
CA GLU A 262 19.80 -14.23 -5.72
C GLU A 262 19.26 -14.79 -4.40
N ILE A 263 18.04 -14.42 -4.00
CA ILE A 263 17.32 -15.09 -2.91
C ILE A 263 16.27 -16.02 -3.51
N SER A 264 16.33 -17.30 -3.19
CA SER A 264 15.34 -18.29 -3.62
C SER A 264 14.69 -18.99 -2.44
N PHE A 265 13.38 -19.17 -2.51
CA PHE A 265 12.65 -20.07 -1.61
C PHE A 265 12.55 -21.45 -2.24
N PHE A 266 12.86 -22.48 -1.45
CA PHE A 266 12.68 -23.87 -1.84
C PHE A 266 11.63 -24.51 -0.93
N GLN A 267 10.42 -24.67 -1.46
CA GLN A 267 9.42 -25.51 -0.82
C GLN A 267 9.65 -26.94 -1.29
N LYS A 268 9.95 -27.85 -0.36
CA LYS A 268 9.95 -29.28 -0.70
C LYS A 268 8.52 -29.63 -1.08
N GLN A 269 8.30 -30.06 -2.33
CA GLN A 269 7.06 -30.76 -2.65
C GLN A 269 7.08 -32.06 -1.84
N ASP A 270 6.37 -32.08 -0.72
CA ASP A 270 6.04 -33.34 -0.07
C ASP A 270 5.24 -34.15 -1.09
N GLY A 271 5.90 -35.17 -1.64
CA GLY A 271 5.33 -36.07 -2.60
C GLY A 271 4.06 -36.69 -2.03
N LYS A 272 2.94 -36.49 -2.73
CA LYS A 272 1.78 -37.36 -2.60
C LYS A 272 2.07 -38.72 -3.20
#